data_AF-A0A2S1JUD8-F1
#
_entry.id   AF-A0A2S1JUD8-F1
#
_cell.length_a   1.000
_cell.length_b   1.000
_cell.length_c   1.000
_cell.angle_alpha   90.00
_cell.angle_beta   90.00
_cell.angle_gamma   90.00
#
_symmetry.space_group_name_H-M   'P 1'
#
loop_
_entity.id
_entity.type
_entity.pdbx_description
1 polymer ?
#
loop_
_entity_poly.entity_id
_entity_poly.type
_entity_poly.pdbx_seq_one_letter_code
_entity_poly.pdbx_strand_id
1 'polypeptide(L)'
;MMNFNEYNQPAKTLVMHYAKQLNSEIARSIVSGNSYLDSKEEAESLAYFFWEMTDQAVDDEKDCKMIEGISDIQSWLEKALHIFRGYFKKQGYQQEWSEGYDKYHSE
;
A
#
# COMPACT_ATOMS: atom_id res chain seq x y z
N MET A 1 -0.68 -13.87 -3.97
CA MET A 1 -0.19 -12.67 -4.65
C MET A 1 -1.22 -11.58 -4.48
N MET A 2 -0.77 -10.36 -4.24
CA MET A 2 -1.64 -9.18 -4.22
C MET A 2 -2.18 -8.96 -5.63
N ASN A 3 -3.51 -8.98 -5.79
CA ASN A 3 -4.13 -9.07 -7.10
C ASN A 3 -4.55 -7.68 -7.61
N PHE A 4 -3.70 -7.06 -8.40
CA PHE A 4 -4.04 -5.89 -9.22
C PHE A 4 -4.49 -6.37 -10.60
N ASN A 5 -5.78 -6.30 -10.88
CA ASN A 5 -6.34 -6.61 -12.20
C ASN A 5 -6.13 -5.44 -13.18
N GLU A 6 -6.58 -5.61 -14.43
CA GLU A 6 -6.47 -4.59 -15.49
C GLU A 6 -7.13 -3.24 -15.11
N TYR A 7 -8.18 -3.25 -14.30
CA TYR A 7 -8.91 -2.05 -13.88
C TYR A 7 -8.20 -1.27 -12.76
N ASN A 8 -7.26 -1.90 -12.05
CA ASN A 8 -6.59 -1.33 -10.89
C ASN A 8 -5.09 -1.09 -11.13
N GLN A 9 -4.63 -1.05 -12.39
CA GLN A 9 -3.24 -0.77 -12.74
C GLN A 9 -2.74 0.60 -12.23
N PRO A 10 -3.54 1.68 -12.24
CA PRO A 10 -3.09 2.94 -11.68
C PRO A 10 -2.84 2.86 -10.17
N ALA A 11 -3.68 2.12 -9.42
CA ALA A 11 -3.42 1.85 -8.00
C ALA A 11 -2.10 1.09 -7.79
N LYS A 12 -1.81 0.08 -8.63
CA LYS A 12 -0.50 -0.61 -8.59
C LYS A 12 0.66 0.34 -8.85
N THR A 13 0.50 1.26 -9.79
CA THR A 13 1.52 2.24 -10.17
C THR A 13 1.82 3.20 -9.03
N LEU A 14 0.79 3.74 -8.37
CA LEU A 14 0.95 4.58 -7.18
C LEU A 14 1.65 3.83 -6.06
N VAL A 15 1.19 2.63 -5.71
CA VAL A 15 1.81 1.83 -4.64
C VAL A 15 3.28 1.55 -4.96
N MET A 16 3.62 1.25 -6.22
CA MET A 16 5.00 1.03 -6.64
C MET A 16 5.85 2.32 -6.60
N HIS A 17 5.25 3.47 -6.91
CA HIS A 17 5.90 4.77 -6.81
C HIS A 17 6.29 5.06 -5.35
N TYR A 18 5.32 4.99 -4.43
CA TYR A 18 5.58 5.22 -3.01
C TYR A 18 6.49 4.16 -2.39
N ALA A 19 6.39 2.90 -2.81
CA ALA A 19 7.30 1.86 -2.35
C ALA A 19 8.78 2.14 -2.72
N LYS A 20 9.03 2.85 -3.83
CA LYS A 20 10.37 3.34 -4.17
C LYS A 20 10.74 4.57 -3.34
N GLN A 21 9.83 5.52 -3.21
CA GLN A 21 10.04 6.78 -2.48
C GLN A 21 10.33 6.56 -0.98
N LEU A 22 9.59 5.66 -0.35
CA LEU A 22 9.72 5.26 1.05
C LEU A 22 10.75 4.14 1.27
N ASN A 23 11.48 3.73 0.22
CA ASN A 23 12.46 2.64 0.26
C ASN A 23 11.92 1.28 0.78
N SER A 24 10.62 1.04 0.73
CA SER A 24 10.00 -0.21 1.20
C SER A 24 10.28 -1.39 0.26
N GLU A 25 11.24 -2.24 0.61
CA GLU A 25 11.57 -3.47 -0.14
C GLU A 25 10.44 -4.49 -0.12
N ILE A 26 9.80 -4.67 1.03
CA ILE A 26 8.70 -5.62 1.22
C ILE A 26 7.51 -5.27 0.31
N ALA A 27 7.13 -3.99 0.25
CA ALA A 27 6.06 -3.53 -0.63
C ALA A 27 6.43 -3.72 -2.11
N ARG A 28 7.66 -3.36 -2.52
CA ARG A 28 8.14 -3.57 -3.90
C ARG A 28 8.07 -5.04 -4.30
N SER A 29 8.49 -5.95 -3.43
CA SER A 29 8.51 -7.39 -3.69
C SER A 29 7.08 -7.98 -3.81
N ILE A 30 6.20 -7.67 -2.84
CA ILE A 30 4.84 -8.22 -2.80
C ILE A 30 3.97 -7.67 -3.94
N VAL A 31 4.05 -6.37 -4.23
CA VAL A 31 3.26 -5.71 -5.28
C VAL A 31 3.71 -6.14 -6.68
N SER A 32 5.00 -6.45 -6.84
CA SER A 32 5.53 -7.03 -8.08
C SER A 32 5.15 -8.50 -8.25
N GLY A 33 4.73 -9.18 -7.18
CA GLY A 33 4.41 -10.61 -7.18
C GLY A 33 5.62 -11.52 -6.97
N ASN A 34 6.76 -10.95 -6.54
CA ASN A 34 8.00 -11.70 -6.32
C ASN A 34 7.98 -12.45 -4.98
N SER A 35 7.21 -11.97 -3.99
CA SER A 35 7.05 -12.61 -2.69
C SER A 35 5.62 -12.53 -2.16
N TYR A 36 5.41 -13.16 -1.00
CA TYR A 36 4.17 -13.22 -0.24
C TYR A 36 4.52 -12.96 1.22
N LEU A 37 3.58 -12.43 2.01
CA LEU A 37 3.74 -12.35 3.46
C LEU A 37 3.95 -13.75 4.04
N ASP A 38 5.07 -13.94 4.72
CA ASP A 38 5.44 -15.21 5.35
C ASP A 38 5.48 -15.16 6.89
N SER A 39 5.45 -13.96 7.45
CA SER A 39 5.66 -13.70 8.87
C SER A 39 4.84 -12.52 9.35
N LYS A 40 4.68 -12.44 10.68
CA LYS A 40 3.95 -11.34 11.32
C LYS A 40 4.70 -10.02 11.13
N GLU A 41 6.02 -10.06 11.22
CA GLU A 41 6.91 -8.91 11.09
C GLU A 41 6.83 -8.30 9.69
N GLU A 42 6.77 -9.13 8.64
CA GLU A 42 6.52 -8.67 7.27
C GLU A 42 5.13 -8.03 7.12
N ALA A 43 4.11 -8.62 7.76
CA ALA A 43 2.75 -8.10 7.71
C ALA A 43 2.66 -6.73 8.39
N GLU A 44 3.25 -6.57 9.57
CA GLU A 44 3.35 -5.29 10.28
C GLU A 44 4.11 -4.26 9.43
N SER A 45 5.25 -4.63 8.83
CA SER A 45 6.04 -3.75 7.96
C SER A 45 5.27 -3.30 6.72
N LEU A 46 4.52 -4.21 6.08
CA LEU A 46 3.70 -3.88 4.91
C LEU A 46 2.50 -3.01 5.29
N ALA A 47 1.91 -3.23 6.47
CA ALA A 47 0.80 -2.42 6.98
C ALA A 47 1.28 -1.00 7.30
N TYR A 48 2.44 -0.87 7.96
CA TYR A 48 3.07 0.43 8.24
C TYR A 48 3.33 1.21 6.95
N PHE A 49 3.97 0.57 5.96
CA PHE A 49 4.20 1.17 4.65
C PHE A 49 2.91 1.71 4.01
N PHE A 50 1.80 0.98 4.14
CA PHE A 50 0.54 1.42 3.54
C PHE A 50 0.05 2.73 4.16
N TRP A 51 0.15 2.88 5.49
CA TRP A 51 -0.28 4.11 6.17
C TRP A 51 0.67 5.28 5.93
N GLU A 52 1.97 5.02 5.92
CA GLU A 52 2.98 6.01 5.54
C GLU A 52 2.77 6.52 4.09
N MET A 53 2.46 5.60 3.17
CA MET A 53 2.07 5.94 1.80
C MET A 53 0.83 6.83 1.75
N THR A 54 -0.21 6.55 2.55
CA THR A 54 -1.43 7.37 2.54
C THR A 54 -1.18 8.78 3.03
N ASP A 55 -0.33 8.97 4.05
CA ASP A 55 0.02 10.30 4.54
C ASP A 55 0.77 11.11 3.50
N GLN A 56 1.79 10.51 2.87
CA GLN A 56 2.56 11.18 1.83
C GLN A 56 1.70 11.55 0.63
N ALA A 57 0.74 10.69 0.28
CA ALA A 57 -0.16 10.94 -0.83
C ALA A 57 -1.18 12.04 -0.57
N VAL A 58 -1.60 12.24 0.68
CA VAL A 58 -2.45 13.37 1.06
C VAL A 58 -1.72 14.69 0.81
N ASP A 59 -0.43 14.76 1.09
CA ASP A 59 0.37 15.96 0.81
C ASP A 59 0.62 16.15 -0.69
N ASP A 60 0.93 15.07 -1.42
CA ASP A 60 1.09 15.13 -2.88
C ASP A 60 -0.20 15.56 -3.61
N GLU A 61 -1.37 15.17 -3.10
CA GLU A 61 -2.65 15.60 -3.62
C GLU A 61 -2.94 17.08 -3.33
N LYS A 62 -2.65 17.58 -2.11
CA LYS A 62 -2.75 19.02 -1.79
C LYS A 62 -1.86 19.87 -2.70
N ASP A 63 -0.70 19.35 -3.06
CA ASP A 63 0.24 19.99 -3.99
C ASP A 63 -0.17 19.85 -5.46
N CYS A 64 -1.32 19.23 -5.76
CA CYS A 64 -1.80 18.92 -7.11
C CYS A 64 -0.75 18.17 -7.95
N LYS A 65 0.06 17.30 -7.32
CA LYS A 65 1.07 16.52 -8.04
C LYS A 65 0.40 15.49 -8.94
N MET A 66 1.06 15.22 -10.06
CA MET A 66 0.75 14.08 -10.91
C MET A 66 1.85 13.04 -10.76
N ILE A 67 1.46 11.83 -10.41
CA ILE A 67 2.38 10.70 -10.25
C ILE A 67 2.21 9.78 -11.45
N GLU A 68 3.22 9.68 -12.31
CA GLU A 68 3.19 8.79 -13.49
C GLU A 68 1.93 8.99 -14.37
N GLY A 69 1.46 10.24 -14.49
CA GLY A 69 0.25 10.60 -15.25
C GLY A 69 -1.07 10.40 -14.49
N ILE A 70 -1.02 10.04 -13.21
CA ILE A 70 -2.19 9.87 -12.34
C ILE A 70 -2.39 11.15 -11.52
N SER A 71 -3.54 11.80 -11.72
CA SER A 71 -3.94 13.01 -10.96
C SER A 71 -4.95 12.72 -9.85
N ASP A 72 -5.72 11.63 -9.98
CA ASP A 72 -6.77 11.24 -9.03
C ASP A 72 -6.21 10.28 -7.97
N ILE A 73 -5.24 10.78 -7.20
CA ILE A 73 -4.46 9.97 -6.24
C ILE A 73 -5.38 9.34 -5.19
N GLN A 74 -6.31 10.11 -4.62
CA GLN A 74 -7.24 9.64 -3.59
C GLN A 74 -8.08 8.46 -4.06
N SER A 75 -8.70 8.53 -5.25
CA SER A 75 -9.57 7.46 -5.74
C SER A 75 -8.80 6.15 -5.97
N TRP A 76 -7.56 6.23 -6.47
CA TRP A 76 -6.73 5.05 -6.68
C TRP A 76 -6.15 4.49 -5.38
N LEU A 77 -5.91 5.34 -4.38
CA LEU A 77 -5.56 4.89 -3.04
C LEU A 77 -6.70 4.16 -2.32
N GLU A 78 -7.94 4.59 -2.50
CA GLU A 78 -9.10 3.85 -1.99
C GLU A 78 -9.17 2.44 -2.61
N LYS A 79 -8.87 2.30 -3.92
CA LYS A 79 -8.73 0.97 -4.54
C LYS A 79 -7.58 0.17 -3.93
N ALA A 80 -6.43 0.80 -3.69
CA ALA A 80 -5.30 0.15 -3.05
C ALA A 80 -5.66 -0.34 -1.64
N LEU A 81 -6.38 0.45 -0.84
CA LEU A 81 -6.87 0.08 0.49
C LEU A 81 -7.67 -1.23 0.46
N HIS A 82 -8.62 -1.36 -0.47
CA HIS A 82 -9.42 -2.58 -0.60
C HIS A 82 -8.58 -3.79 -1.02
N ILE A 83 -7.59 -3.59 -1.89
CA ILE A 83 -6.68 -4.65 -2.35
C ILE A 83 -5.78 -5.12 -1.19
N PHE A 84 -5.19 -4.20 -0.43
CA PHE A 84 -4.36 -4.52 0.72
C PHE A 84 -5.17 -5.24 1.79
N ARG A 85 -6.31 -4.69 2.22
CA ARG A 85 -7.19 -5.33 3.20
C ARG A 85 -7.60 -6.75 2.78
N GLY A 86 -7.96 -6.94 1.51
CA GLY A 86 -8.29 -8.25 0.96
C GLY A 86 -7.11 -9.22 0.95
N TYR A 87 -5.92 -8.72 0.63
CA TYR A 87 -4.67 -9.49 0.63
C TYR A 87 -4.29 -9.96 2.04
N PHE A 88 -4.23 -9.07 3.02
CA PHE A 88 -3.93 -9.41 4.41
C PHE A 88 -4.90 -10.45 4.97
N LYS A 89 -6.21 -10.26 4.73
CA LYS A 89 -7.23 -11.24 5.11
C LYS A 89 -6.98 -12.61 4.48
N LYS A 90 -6.63 -12.67 3.19
CA LYS A 90 -6.34 -13.92 2.48
C LYS A 90 -5.06 -14.61 2.98
N GLN A 91 -4.09 -13.86 3.48
CA GLN A 91 -2.85 -14.42 4.05
C GLN A 91 -2.96 -14.77 5.54
N GLY A 92 -4.07 -14.45 6.20
CA GLY A 92 -4.28 -14.73 7.62
C GLY A 92 -3.83 -13.62 8.57
N TYR A 93 -3.32 -12.50 8.02
CA TYR A 93 -2.80 -11.37 8.79
C TYR A 93 -3.84 -10.24 8.97
N GLN A 94 -5.12 -10.59 9.13
CA GLN A 94 -6.18 -9.59 9.27
C GLN A 94 -6.00 -8.74 10.54
N GLN A 95 -5.43 -9.32 11.59
CA GLN A 95 -5.19 -8.64 12.86
C GLN A 95 -4.11 -7.57 12.69
N GLU A 96 -2.99 -7.90 12.07
CA GLU A 96 -1.87 -6.99 11.80
C GLU A 96 -2.30 -5.81 10.95
N TRP A 97 -3.17 -6.05 9.96
CA TRP A 97 -3.78 -4.97 9.18
C TRP A 97 -4.61 -4.02 10.04
N SER A 98 -5.44 -4.56 10.95
CA SER A 98 -6.30 -3.77 11.81
C SER A 98 -5.51 -2.97 12.84
N GLU A 99 -4.52 -3.60 13.48
CA GLU A 99 -3.63 -2.97 14.47
C GLU A 99 -2.66 -1.99 13.82
N GLY A 100 -2.30 -2.18 12.56
CA GLY A 100 -1.32 -1.34 11.87
C GLY A 100 -1.72 0.13 11.80
N TYR A 101 -3.03 0.43 11.69
CA TYR A 101 -3.52 1.81 11.73
C TYR A 101 -3.27 2.46 13.09
N ASP A 102 -3.66 1.77 14.17
CA ASP A 102 -3.51 2.26 15.54
C ASP A 102 -2.03 2.41 15.91
N LYS A 103 -1.19 1.44 15.53
CA LYS A 103 0.26 1.48 15.76
C LYS A 103 0.90 2.67 15.07
N TYR A 104 0.63 2.86 13.78
CA TYR A 104 1.19 3.96 12.99
C TYR A 104 0.84 5.34 13.57
N HIS A 105 -0.39 5.55 14.03
CA HIS A 105 -0.82 6.84 14.60
C HIS A 105 -0.52 7.00 16.10
N SER A 106 0.11 6.00 16.73
CA SER A 106 0.52 6.06 18.14
C SER A 106 1.98 6.47 18.35
N GLU A 107 2.76 6.49 17.26
CA GLU A 107 4.16 6.96 17.21
C GLU A 107 4.23 8.46 16.88
#